data_AF-A0A3P7T7H0-F1
#
_entry.id   AF-A0A3P7T7H0-F1
#
_cell.length_a   1.000
_cell.length_b   1.000
_cell.length_c   1.000
_cell.angle_alpha   90.00
_cell.angle_beta   90.00
_cell.angle_gamma   90.00
#
_symmetry.space_group_name_H-M   'P 1'
#
loop_
_entity.id
_entity.type
_entity.pdbx_description
1 polymer ?
#
loop_
_entity_poly.entity_id
_entity_poly.type
_entity_poly.pdbx_seq_one_letter_code
_entity_poly.pdbx_strand_id
1 'polypeptide(L)'
;MLYLYRKSPQQSKNGPIFLMIGGETPVERTWLTNEELPYIKLAEKVNASIYLLEHRFYGRSRPIEDLSIINLKYLNAKQAIHDIESFVEQINRREKLNDPKWIAFGGSYSGYDRPFFCE
;
A
#
# COMPACT_ATOMS: atom_id res chain seq x y z
N MET A 1 -0.74 -9.21 -6.08
CA MET A 1 -0.23 -7.82 -6.19
C MET A 1 1.14 -7.75 -5.53
N LEU A 2 2.11 -7.09 -6.17
CA LEU A 2 3.45 -6.91 -5.61
C LEU A 2 3.38 -5.88 -4.49
N TYR A 3 4.15 -6.09 -3.43
CA TYR A 3 4.37 -5.08 -2.41
C TYR A 3 5.78 -5.22 -1.83
N LEU A 4 6.29 -4.12 -1.29
CA LEU A 4 7.48 -4.08 -0.46
C LEU A 4 7.07 -3.71 0.97
N TYR A 5 7.93 -3.92 1.94
CA TYR A 5 7.63 -3.56 3.32
C TYR A 5 8.87 -3.16 4.11
N ARG A 6 8.64 -2.36 5.14
CA ARG A 6 9.58 -2.01 6.20
C ARG A 6 8.89 -2.29 7.53
N LYS A 7 9.35 -3.31 8.27
CA LYS A 7 8.79 -3.66 9.57
C LYS A 7 9.42 -2.79 10.67
N SER A 8 8.60 -2.28 11.58
CA SER A 8 9.10 -1.77 12.85
C SER A 8 9.25 -2.95 13.83
N PRO A 9 10.44 -3.17 14.42
CA PRO A 9 10.61 -4.17 15.46
C PRO A 9 9.87 -3.84 16.76
N GLN A 10 9.55 -2.55 16.98
CA GLN A 10 8.84 -2.04 18.15
C GLN A 10 7.33 -1.87 17.91
N GLN A 11 6.82 -2.40 16.79
CA GLN A 11 5.40 -2.39 16.46
C GLN A 11 4.59 -3.03 17.60
N SER A 12 3.71 -2.26 18.22
CA SER A 12 2.74 -2.80 19.17
C SER A 12 1.62 -3.55 18.42
N LYS A 13 1.00 -4.54 19.07
CA LYS A 13 -0.06 -5.37 18.46
C LYS A 13 -1.24 -4.55 17.92
N ASN A 14 -1.53 -3.41 18.55
CA ASN A 14 -2.59 -2.48 18.17
C ASN A 14 -2.02 -1.17 17.59
N GLY A 15 -0.73 -1.16 17.25
CA GLY A 15 -0.04 0.01 16.73
C GLY A 15 -0.46 0.34 15.30
N PRO A 16 -0.23 1.57 14.84
CA PRO A 16 -0.57 1.98 13.49
C PRO A 16 0.26 1.22 12.45
N ILE A 17 -0.35 0.92 11.31
CA ILE A 17 0.31 0.32 10.15
C ILE A 17 0.11 1.26 8.98
N PHE A 18 1.20 1.64 8.32
CA PHE A 18 1.13 2.56 7.21
C PHE A 18 1.05 1.78 5.91
N LEU A 19 0.11 2.17 5.05
CA LEU A 19 -0.01 1.66 3.70
C LEU A 19 0.33 2.77 2.70
N MET A 20 1.50 2.69 2.07
CA MET A 20 1.83 3.56 0.94
C MET A 20 1.30 2.91 -0.34
N ILE A 21 0.39 3.59 -1.03
CA ILE A 21 -0.13 3.17 -2.33
C ILE A 21 0.81 3.72 -3.40
N GLY A 22 1.34 2.83 -4.25
CA GLY A 22 2.14 3.19 -5.40
C GLY A 22 1.35 4.04 -6.40
N GLY A 23 2.05 4.90 -7.12
CA GLY A 23 1.47 5.68 -8.22
C GLY A 23 1.60 4.94 -9.55
N GLU A 24 1.89 5.71 -10.59
CA GLU A 24 1.97 5.28 -11.98
C GLU A 24 3.34 4.70 -12.38
N THR A 25 4.12 4.22 -11.40
CA THR A 25 5.46 3.64 -11.61
C THR A 25 5.61 2.35 -10.82
N PRO A 26 6.53 1.45 -11.22
CA PRO A 26 6.93 0.34 -10.38
C PRO A 26 7.37 0.85 -9.00
N VAL A 27 7.03 0.11 -7.94
CA VAL A 27 7.46 0.50 -6.59
C VAL A 27 8.93 0.16 -6.38
N GLU A 28 9.65 1.04 -5.71
CA GLU A 28 11.08 0.90 -5.46
C GLU A 28 11.41 0.87 -3.98
N ARG A 29 12.49 0.17 -3.63
CA ARG A 29 12.95 0.07 -2.23
C ARG A 29 13.35 1.42 -1.63
N THR A 30 13.76 2.37 -2.48
CA THR A 30 14.13 3.74 -2.11
C THR A 30 13.01 4.47 -1.35
N TRP A 31 11.74 4.14 -1.62
CA TRP A 31 10.59 4.74 -0.96
C TRP A 31 10.45 4.30 0.50
N LEU A 32 11.08 3.17 0.87
CA LEU A 32 11.08 2.64 2.23
C LEU A 32 12.36 2.97 2.99
N THR A 33 13.45 3.26 2.29
CA THR A 33 14.78 3.49 2.87
C THR A 33 15.18 4.96 2.91
N ASN A 34 14.50 5.85 2.18
CA ASN A 34 14.79 7.27 2.26
C ASN A 34 14.20 7.89 3.53
N GLU A 35 15.06 8.08 4.54
CA GLU A 35 14.71 8.66 5.85
C GLU A 35 14.25 10.12 5.78
N GLU A 36 14.46 10.82 4.66
CA GLU A 36 13.97 12.18 4.48
C GLU A 36 12.48 12.27 4.18
N LEU A 37 11.84 11.15 3.81
CA LEU A 37 10.42 11.14 3.47
C LEU A 37 9.54 11.31 4.72
N PRO A 38 8.53 12.21 4.71
CA PRO A 38 7.72 12.51 5.89
C PRO A 38 7.03 11.31 6.54
N TYR A 39 6.51 10.39 5.73
CA TYR A 39 5.83 9.18 6.24
C TYR A 39 6.82 8.17 6.85
N ILE A 40 8.09 8.16 6.42
CA ILE A 40 9.15 7.35 7.04
C ILE A 40 9.47 7.90 8.43
N LYS A 41 9.73 9.20 8.54
CA LYS A 41 9.99 9.88 9.83
C LYS A 41 8.82 9.69 10.80
N LEU A 42 7.59 9.80 10.30
CA LEU A 42 6.40 9.58 11.12
C LEU A 42 6.31 8.13 11.60
N ALA A 43 6.52 7.15 10.70
CA ALA A 43 6.45 5.74 11.04
C ALA A 43 7.47 5.35 12.11
N GLU A 44 8.70 5.87 12.01
CA GLU A 44 9.74 5.66 13.04
C GLU A 44 9.31 6.23 14.38
N LYS A 45 8.76 7.45 14.40
CA LYS A 45 8.30 8.11 15.65
C LYS A 45 7.20 7.33 16.36
N VAL A 46 6.31 6.67 15.62
CA VAL A 46 5.17 5.94 16.19
C VAL A 46 5.33 4.41 16.18
N ASN A 47 6.52 3.92 15.83
CA ASN A 47 6.83 2.50 15.68
C ASN A 47 5.89 1.76 14.70
N ALA A 48 5.50 2.42 13.60
CA ALA A 48 4.69 1.83 12.55
C ALA A 48 5.54 1.05 11.53
N SER A 49 5.01 -0.08 11.09
CA SER A 49 5.44 -0.82 9.92
C SER A 49 4.78 -0.20 8.70
N ILE A 50 5.51 -0.21 7.60
CA ILE A 50 5.08 0.37 6.34
C ILE A 50 4.99 -0.74 5.31
N TYR A 51 3.85 -0.82 4.64
CA TYR A 51 3.66 -1.63 3.44
C TYR A 51 3.55 -0.70 2.25
N LEU A 52 4.34 -0.94 1.22
CA LEU A 52 4.32 -0.22 -0.04
C LEU A 52 3.71 -1.12 -1.09
N LEU A 53 2.47 -0.82 -1.47
CA LEU A 53 1.69 -1.59 -2.42
C LEU A 53 1.91 -1.07 -3.84
N GLU A 54 2.27 -1.95 -4.77
CA GLU A 54 2.35 -1.56 -6.17
C GLU A 54 0.97 -1.54 -6.80
N HIS A 55 0.65 -0.43 -7.46
CA HIS A 55 -0.65 -0.24 -8.08
C HIS A 55 -0.84 -1.17 -9.28
N ARG A 56 -2.09 -1.58 -9.53
CA ARG A 56 -2.44 -2.38 -10.72
C ARG A 56 -2.01 -1.68 -12.00
N PHE A 57 -1.64 -2.48 -13.00
CA PHE A 57 -1.12 -2.08 -14.32
C PHE A 57 0.28 -1.47 -14.32
N TYR A 58 0.91 -1.27 -13.17
CA TYR A 58 2.28 -0.74 -13.08
C TYR A 58 3.24 -1.82 -12.57
N GLY A 59 4.49 -1.75 -13.05
CA GLY A 59 5.53 -2.71 -12.70
C GLY A 59 5.13 -4.17 -12.91
N ARG A 60 5.18 -4.95 -11.83
CA ARG A 60 4.88 -6.39 -11.81
C ARG A 60 3.44 -6.68 -11.41
N SER A 61 2.68 -5.67 -10.98
CA SER A 61 1.29 -5.80 -10.53
C SER A 61 0.34 -5.71 -11.71
N ARG A 62 0.31 -6.77 -12.50
CA ARG A 62 -0.52 -6.87 -13.70
C ARG A 62 -1.63 -7.91 -13.49
N PRO A 63 -2.88 -7.49 -13.26
CA PRO A 63 -3.98 -8.45 -13.13
C PRO A 63 -4.28 -9.16 -14.46
N ILE A 64 -3.85 -8.58 -15.59
CA ILE A 64 -4.00 -9.10 -16.94
C ILE A 64 -2.66 -8.89 -17.67
N GLU A 65 -2.21 -9.88 -18.43
CA GLU A 65 -0.94 -9.81 -19.16
C GLU A 65 -0.99 -8.82 -20.34
N ASP A 66 -2.09 -8.83 -21.08
CA ASP A 66 -2.33 -7.90 -22.18
C ASP A 66 -2.74 -6.51 -21.65
N LEU A 67 -1.84 -5.53 -21.79
CA LEU A 67 -2.07 -4.14 -21.42
C LEU A 67 -2.60 -3.28 -22.59
N SER A 68 -3.20 -3.90 -23.60
CA SER A 68 -3.86 -3.19 -24.69
C SER A 68 -4.94 -2.22 -24.18
N ILE A 69 -5.29 -1.25 -25.02
CA ILE A 69 -6.32 -0.22 -24.73
C ILE A 69 -7.64 -0.85 -24.27
N ILE A 70 -7.98 -2.04 -24.81
CA ILE A 70 -9.18 -2.78 -24.47
C ILE A 70 -9.22 -3.17 -22.97
N ASN A 71 -8.06 -3.53 -22.41
CA ASN A 71 -7.95 -3.95 -21.01
C ASN A 71 -7.74 -2.79 -20.04
N LEU A 72 -7.49 -1.57 -20.52
CA LEU A 72 -7.45 -0.38 -19.66
C LEU A 72 -8.78 -0.10 -18.96
N LYS A 73 -9.89 -0.69 -19.41
CA LYS A 73 -11.17 -0.66 -18.68
C LYS A 73 -11.07 -1.18 -17.23
N TYR A 74 -10.07 -2.02 -16.93
CA TYR A 74 -9.82 -2.53 -15.57
C TYR A 74 -8.88 -1.65 -14.75
N LEU A 75 -8.30 -0.61 -15.35
CA LEU A 75 -7.55 0.44 -14.66
C LEU A 75 -8.53 1.53 -14.23
N ASN A 76 -9.25 1.29 -13.14
CA ASN A 76 -10.21 2.23 -12.57
C ASN A 76 -10.19 2.19 -11.03
N ALA A 77 -10.62 3.28 -10.40
CA ALA A 77 -10.65 3.44 -8.93
C ALA A 77 -11.34 2.29 -8.21
N LYS A 78 -12.53 1.87 -8.68
CA LYS A 78 -13.30 0.80 -8.01
C LYS A 78 -12.46 -0.47 -7.87
N GLN A 79 -11.78 -0.84 -8.95
CA GLN A 79 -10.93 -2.02 -8.93
C GLN A 79 -9.64 -1.82 -8.11
N ALA A 80 -9.06 -0.62 -8.11
CA ALA A 80 -7.92 -0.28 -7.27
C ALA A 80 -8.26 -0.33 -5.77
N ILE A 81 -9.45 0.14 -5.38
CA ILE A 81 -9.93 0.06 -4.00
C ILE A 81 -10.09 -1.41 -3.57
N HIS A 82 -10.69 -2.25 -4.42
CA HIS A 82 -10.83 -3.69 -4.12
C HIS A 82 -9.48 -4.42 -3.98
N ASP A 83 -8.51 -4.02 -4.78
CA ASP A 83 -7.13 -4.50 -4.65
C ASP A 83 -6.54 -4.15 -3.28
N ILE A 84 -6.76 -2.91 -2.82
CA ILE A 84 -6.29 -2.44 -1.51
C ILE A 84 -7.01 -3.16 -0.36
N GLU A 85 -8.35 -3.29 -0.43
CA GLU A 85 -9.15 -4.05 0.54
C GLU A 85 -8.62 -5.49 0.67
N SER A 86 -8.47 -6.18 -0.47
CA SER A 86 -7.97 -7.56 -0.52
C SER A 86 -6.54 -7.68 0.03
N PHE A 87 -5.70 -6.68 -0.24
CA PHE A 87 -4.34 -6.61 0.28
C PHE A 87 -4.36 -6.50 1.81
N VAL A 88 -5.13 -5.57 2.36
CA VAL A 88 -5.21 -5.35 3.81
C VAL A 88 -5.75 -6.57 4.54
N GLU A 89 -6.80 -7.21 4.03
CA GLU A 89 -7.30 -8.47 4.57
C GLU A 89 -6.24 -9.58 4.56
N GLN A 90 -5.47 -9.68 3.49
CA GLN A 90 -4.40 -10.67 3.36
C GLN A 90 -3.27 -10.42 4.37
N ILE A 91 -2.85 -9.17 4.57
CA ILE A 91 -1.83 -8.81 5.56
C ILE A 91 -2.35 -9.08 6.97
N ASN A 92 -3.57 -8.64 7.30
CA ASN A 92 -4.17 -8.84 8.61
C ASN A 92 -4.21 -10.32 9.00
N ARG A 93 -4.64 -11.18 8.06
CA ARG A 93 -4.66 -12.63 8.26
C ARG A 93 -3.26 -13.23 8.40
N ARG A 94 -2.32 -12.86 7.51
CA ARG A 94 -0.97 -13.44 7.49
C ARG A 94 -0.18 -13.05 8.74
N GLU A 95 -0.27 -11.81 9.16
CA GLU A 95 0.45 -11.25 10.31
C GLU A 95 -0.31 -11.45 11.64
N LYS A 96 -1.50 -12.09 11.60
CA LYS A 96 -2.39 -12.33 12.76
C LYS A 96 -2.72 -11.05 13.53
N LEU A 97 -2.96 -9.98 12.80
CA LEU A 97 -3.33 -8.68 13.36
C LEU A 97 -4.79 -8.73 13.79
N ASN A 98 -5.07 -8.22 14.98
CA ASN A 98 -6.42 -8.15 15.53
C ASN A 98 -6.84 -6.69 15.60
N ASP A 99 -7.75 -6.27 14.72
CA ASP A 99 -8.23 -4.89 14.61
C ASP A 99 -7.12 -3.82 14.48
N PRO A 100 -6.19 -3.97 13.51
CA PRO A 100 -5.11 -3.00 13.32
C PRO A 100 -5.62 -1.66 12.78
N LYS A 101 -4.98 -0.57 13.18
CA LYS A 101 -5.23 0.76 12.61
C LYS A 101 -4.38 0.97 11.36
N TRP A 102 -5.02 0.94 10.20
CA TRP A 102 -4.37 1.22 8.92
C TRP A 102 -4.44 2.70 8.58
N ILE A 103 -3.29 3.30 8.27
CA ILE A 103 -3.20 4.67 7.76
C ILE A 103 -2.68 4.61 6.34
N ALA A 104 -3.54 4.87 5.36
CA ALA A 104 -3.12 4.89 3.96
C ALA A 104 -2.45 6.23 3.61
N PHE A 105 -1.47 6.18 2.71
CA PHE A 105 -0.82 7.32 2.08
C PHE A 105 -0.80 7.06 0.58
N GLY A 106 -0.89 8.13 -0.20
CA GLY A 106 -0.78 8.07 -1.65
C GLY A 106 -0.43 9.47 -2.17
N GLY A 107 0.19 9.51 -3.34
CA GLY A 107 0.52 10.76 -4.03
C GLY A 107 -0.19 10.79 -5.38
N SER A 108 -0.54 11.98 -5.88
CA SER A 108 -1.32 12.11 -7.11
C SER A 108 -2.65 11.35 -7.00
N TYR A 109 -3.12 10.71 -8.08
CA TYR A 109 -4.37 9.96 -8.13
C TYR A 109 -4.41 8.78 -7.18
N SER A 110 -3.28 8.12 -6.90
CA SER A 110 -3.23 7.01 -5.93
C SER A 110 -3.65 7.42 -4.51
N GLY A 111 -3.56 8.72 -4.19
CA GLY A 111 -4.08 9.28 -2.93
C GLY A 111 -5.60 9.43 -2.89
N TYR A 112 -6.28 9.39 -4.05
CA TYR A 112 -7.74 9.42 -4.17
C TYR A 112 -8.37 8.05 -3.94
N ASP A 113 -7.66 6.97 -4.28
CA ASP A 113 -8.13 5.57 -4.14
C ASP A 113 -8.09 5.04 -2.69
N ARG A 114 -8.12 5.93 -1.67
CA ARG A 114 -8.09 5.48 -0.27
C ARG A 114 -9.40 4.77 0.09
N PRO A 115 -9.33 3.56 0.65
CA PRO A 115 -10.50 2.91 1.22
C PRO A 115 -10.99 3.60 2.49
N PHE A 116 -12.28 3.45 2.78
CA PHE A 116 -12.93 4.02 3.97
C PHE A 116 -12.43 3.46 5.31
N PHE A 117 -11.74 2.31 5.32
CA PHE A 117 -11.22 1.70 6.55
C PHE A 117 -9.88 2.31 7.01
N CYS A 118 -9.31 3.25 6.26
CA CYS A 118 -8.06 3.91 6.60
C CYS A 118 -8.36 5.23 7.35
N GLU A 119 -7.96 5.33 8.63
CA GLU A 119 -8.09 6.53 9.47
C GLU A 119 -6.73 7.18 9.76
#